data_AF-A0A259GR45-F1
#
_entry.id   AF-A0A259GR45-F1
#
_cell.length_a   1.000
_cell.length_b   1.000
_cell.length_c   1.000
_cell.angle_alpha   90.00
_cell.angle_beta   90.00
_cell.angle_gamma   90.00
#
_symmetry.space_group_name_H-M   'P 1'
#
loop_
_entity.id
_entity.type
_entity.pdbx_description
1 polymer ?
#
loop_
_entity_poly.entity_id
_entity_poly.type
_entity_poly.pdbx_seq_one_letter_code
_entity_poly.pdbx_strand_id
1 'polypeptide(L)' 'KVTSIYVDKGIVLKRIRPRAKGRAGRITKPTCHIHVTVGN' A
#
# COMPACT_ATOMS: atom_id res chain seq x y z
N LYS A 1 -16.17 -17.45 14.25
CA LYS A 1 -16.67 -16.70 13.07
C LYS A 1 -15.83 -15.43 12.85
N VAL A 2 -15.81 -14.85 11.64
CA VAL A 2 -15.21 -13.51 11.42
C VAL A 2 -16.30 -12.47 11.69
N THR A 3 -16.01 -11.48 12.52
CA THR A 3 -17.01 -10.53 13.02
C THR A 3 -16.96 -9.21 12.24
N SER A 4 -15.76 -8.67 12.01
CA SER A 4 -15.56 -7.52 11.12
C SER A 4 -14.16 -7.47 10.52
N ILE A 5 -14.06 -6.92 9.32
CA ILE A 5 -12.79 -6.68 8.62
C ILE A 5 -12.84 -5.26 8.07
N TYR A 6 -11.80 -4.46 8.31
CA TYR A 6 -11.59 -3.17 7.66
C TYR A 6 -10.13 -2.99 7.23
N VAL A 7 -9.94 -2.23 6.16
CA VAL A 7 -8.64 -2.01 5.53
C VAL A 7 -8.39 -0.51 5.41
N ASP A 8 -7.39 -0.04 6.15
CA ASP A 8 -6.99 1.36 6.15
C ASP A 8 -5.79 1.60 5.25
N LYS A 9 -5.74 2.81 4.69
CA LYS A 9 -4.62 3.23 3.85
C LYS A 9 -3.39 3.43 4.73
N GLY A 10 -2.31 2.72 4.41
CA GLY A 10 -1.02 2.87 5.07
C GLY A 10 -0.15 3.91 4.36
N ILE A 11 1.12 3.94 4.76
CA ILE A 11 2.11 4.86 4.17
C ILE A 11 2.32 4.59 2.67
N VAL A 12 2.45 5.65 1.90
CA VAL A 12 2.80 5.54 0.47
C VAL A 12 4.25 5.93 0.28
N LEU A 13 5.07 4.94 -0.10
CA LEU A 13 6.50 5.17 -0.33
C LEU A 13 6.72 5.70 -1.74
N LYS A 14 7.51 6.77 -1.88
CA LYS A 14 7.93 7.31 -3.18
C LYS A 14 9.19 6.59 -3.66
N ARG A 15 9.19 6.15 -4.92
CA ARG A 15 10.34 5.55 -5.61
C ARG A 15 10.57 6.21 -6.96
N ILE A 16 11.79 6.10 -7.45
CA ILE A 16 12.19 6.55 -8.78
C ILE A 16 12.48 5.32 -9.64
N ARG A 17 11.96 5.28 -10.87
CA ARG A 17 12.31 4.28 -11.87
C ARG A 17 13.05 4.95 -13.04
N PRO A 18 14.19 4.40 -13.47
CA PRO A 18 14.90 4.92 -14.63
C PRO A 18 14.06 4.75 -15.90
N ARG A 19 14.13 5.73 -16.80
CA ARG A 19 13.47 5.76 -18.12
C ARG A 19 14.47 6.20 -19.19
N ALA A 20 14.08 6.05 -20.45
CA ALA A 20 14.90 6.42 -21.60
C ALA A 20 15.44 7.86 -21.52
N LYS A 21 16.64 8.08 -22.08
CA LYS A 21 17.33 9.39 -22.10
C LYS A 21 17.53 10.01 -20.71
N GLY A 22 17.94 9.22 -19.71
CA GLY A 22 18.25 9.73 -18.36
C GLY A 22 17.04 10.26 -17.57
N ARG A 23 15.82 9.96 -18.01
CA ARG A 23 14.60 10.46 -17.35
C ARG A 23 14.28 9.63 -16.11
N ALA A 24 13.77 10.29 -15.08
CA ALA A 24 13.28 9.66 -13.85
C ALA A 24 11.75 9.64 -13.85
N GLY A 25 11.14 8.46 -13.76
CA GLY A 25 9.70 8.30 -13.53
C GLY A 25 9.40 8.15 -12.04
N ARG A 26 8.34 8.78 -11.55
CA ARG A 26 7.90 8.62 -10.15
C ARG A 26 6.97 7.41 -10.04
N ILE A 27 7.23 6.53 -9.08
CA ILE A 27 6.39 5.39 -8.73
C ILE A 27 6.00 5.49 -7.27
N THR A 28 4.73 5.25 -6.96
CA THR A 28 4.22 5.13 -5.59
C THR A 28 4.07 3.66 -5.22
N LYS A 29 4.59 3.25 -4.06
CA LYS A 29 4.37 1.93 -3.47
C LYS A 29 3.39 2.08 -2.30
N PRO A 30 2.08 1.82 -2.51
CA PRO A 30 1.10 1.91 -1.44
C PRO A 30 1.21 0.70 -0.50
N THR A 31 1.02 0.92 0.80
CA THR A 31 0.79 -0.13 1.80
C THR A 31 -0.59 0.06 2.45
N CYS A 32 -1.08 -0.97 3.15
CA CYS A 32 -2.33 -0.92 3.89
C CYS A 32 -2.19 -1.56 5.27
N HIS A 33 -3.07 -1.17 6.19
CA HIS A 33 -3.26 -1.80 7.48
C HIS A 33 -4.55 -2.62 7.42
N ILE A 34 -4.47 -3.91 7.76
CA ILE A 34 -5.61 -4.82 7.72
C ILE A 34 -5.99 -5.14 9.17
N HIS A 35 -7.19 -4.77 9.56
CA HIS A 35 -7.75 -5.05 10.87
C HIS A 35 -8.82 -6.13 10.75
N VAL A 36 -8.62 -7.22 11.48
CA VAL A 36 -9.52 -8.37 11.48
C VAL A 36 -9.95 -8.63 12.91
N THR A 37 -11.26 -8.64 13.15
CA THR A 37 -11.83 -9.10 14.41
C THR A 37 -12.49 -10.45 14.20
N VAL A 38 -12.17 -11.40 15.08
CA VAL A 38 -12.75 -12.73 15.12
C VAL A 38 -13.49 -12.90 16.44
N GLY A 39 -14.65 -13.55 16.40
CA GLY A 39 -15.48 -13.87 17.56
C GLY A 39 -16.13 -15.23 17.31
N ASN A 40 -16.31 -16.04 18.36
CA ASN A 40 -16.73 -17.44 18.21
C ASN A 40 -18.00 -17.60 17.38
#